data_AF-A0A7J4ELN0-F1
#
_entry.id   AF-A0A7J4ELN0-F1
#
_cell.length_a   1.000
_cell.length_b   1.000
_cell.length_c   1.000
_cell.angle_alpha   90.00
_cell.angle_beta   90.00
_cell.angle_gamma   90.00
#
_symmetry.space_group_name_H-M   'P 1'
#
loop_
_entity.id
_entity.type
_entity.pdbx_description
1 polymer ?
#
loop_
_entity_poly.entity_id
_entity_poly.type
_entity_poly.pdbx_seq_one_letter_code
_entity_poly.pdbx_strand_id
1 'polypeptide(L)'
;MLKDLFKSKAQKQAELDIKNAQSKLQSFNSNIKVSSARKLLRHANIALRAKDWETVSRLSDLCIKKIEEIGQMYKHAREARDSAKSILLSAKKKDVDISKAEELFEKAESTFESGEYNVAEELYNSVKELVEQIIKETEKQIWKYYETWKYQTEDEIYDVAVTPNGSRVVAASKDHNIYVFDENGNLQWKYKTDGEVYRVTITNNKVIAGSLDDYLYVFDAKGNLQWKYKIDKLFYDIAITPNGSRVVVGSYDDNVYVFDENGQCQWKYKTGYYKYYAKNAFVGSVAITPDGSRVVVGSNDYNVYVFDAKGNLLWKYKTDGEVHKVSVSDEGHIVIVEAERNLYVFDENGILKWKYQKVNNEAKRSSATISQDGHTVVANSNDTIYKFARNGNLQWKYKIEGEIHKVSVTPDCSRIVVVSKNDMAYLLCLDENGNLKWNTPLSHAIITPYLAITRHGSKIVIACSNYVYVFEDKLTNSEENLPQYTIESAVHRPPSSVIKGVFVKRDYVIKGKYLKFCIEVINNTSKVITKVKIDVIFPSNLKLKEPQNSKQVLGDIHPNSSLNIIYIFEFSEGSNRDSVEEGIEVSINYCEPIILGRSETA
;
A
#
# COMPACT_ATOMS: atom_id res chain seq x y z
N MET A 1 -67.93 20.65 -57.93
CA MET A 1 -68.47 19.66 -56.96
C MET A 1 -67.47 18.59 -56.56
N LEU A 2 -67.13 17.58 -57.38
CA LEU A 2 -66.16 16.53 -56.99
C LEU A 2 -64.77 17.11 -56.63
N LYS A 3 -64.22 18.01 -57.45
CA LYS A 3 -62.93 18.69 -57.17
C LYS A 3 -62.95 19.50 -55.87
N ASP A 4 -64.07 20.12 -55.52
CA ASP A 4 -64.21 20.93 -54.31
C ASP A 4 -64.35 20.05 -53.05
N LEU A 5 -65.02 18.90 -53.19
CA LEU A 5 -65.12 17.87 -52.15
C LEU A 5 -63.74 17.25 -51.85
N PHE A 6 -62.96 16.93 -52.89
CA PHE A 6 -61.59 16.42 -52.73
C PHE A 6 -60.66 17.46 -52.10
N LYS A 7 -60.76 18.73 -52.48
CA LYS A 7 -60.00 19.82 -51.84
C LYS A 7 -60.36 19.99 -50.37
N SER A 8 -61.65 19.93 -50.03
CA SER A 8 -62.13 20.02 -48.64
C SER A 8 -61.63 18.86 -47.77
N LYS A 9 -61.58 17.64 -48.33
CA LYS A 9 -61.07 16.46 -47.62
C LYS A 9 -59.56 16.53 -47.42
N ALA A 10 -58.79 16.93 -48.44
CA ALA A 10 -57.35 17.08 -48.37
C ALA A 10 -56.93 18.18 -47.36
N GLN A 11 -57.67 19.29 -47.32
CA GLN A 11 -57.44 20.35 -46.34
C GLN A 11 -57.63 19.86 -44.89
N LYS A 12 -58.75 19.18 -44.60
CA LYS A 12 -59.02 18.64 -43.25
C LYS A 12 -57.96 17.63 -42.81
N GLN A 13 -57.45 16.81 -43.72
CA GLN A 13 -56.38 15.87 -43.44
C GLN A 13 -55.07 16.61 -43.12
N ALA A 14 -54.69 17.59 -43.94
CA ALA A 14 -53.48 18.40 -43.73
C ALA A 14 -53.48 19.16 -42.39
N GLU A 15 -54.64 19.71 -41.99
CA GLU A 15 -54.82 20.35 -40.69
C GLU A 15 -54.68 19.36 -39.51
N LEU A 16 -55.18 18.13 -39.68
CA LEU A 16 -55.04 17.05 -38.71
C LEU A 16 -53.58 16.59 -38.56
N ASP A 17 -52.87 16.43 -39.68
CA ASP A 17 -51.47 15.98 -39.69
C ASP A 17 -50.55 16.98 -38.97
N ILE A 18 -50.75 18.29 -39.19
CA ILE A 18 -50.02 19.34 -38.45
C ILE A 18 -50.35 19.29 -36.96
N LYS A 19 -51.63 19.11 -36.61
CA LYS A 19 -52.04 19.03 -35.20
C LYS A 19 -51.42 17.82 -34.50
N ASN A 20 -51.34 16.68 -35.18
CA ASN A 20 -50.68 15.48 -34.68
C ASN A 20 -49.18 15.71 -34.47
N ALA A 21 -48.49 16.32 -35.45
CA ALA A 21 -47.08 16.67 -35.32
C ALA A 21 -46.81 17.66 -34.17
N GLN A 22 -47.67 18.67 -34.00
CA GLN A 22 -47.62 19.62 -32.88
C GLN A 22 -47.80 18.93 -31.52
N SER A 23 -48.82 18.08 -31.40
CA SER A 23 -49.11 17.34 -30.17
C SER A 23 -47.96 16.40 -29.79
N LYS A 24 -47.37 15.70 -30.77
CA LYS A 24 -46.22 14.84 -30.55
C LYS A 24 -45.00 15.64 -30.08
N LEU A 25 -44.75 16.81 -30.68
CA LEU A 25 -43.65 17.69 -30.27
C LEU A 25 -43.85 18.28 -28.86
N GLN A 26 -45.09 18.57 -28.46
CA GLN A 26 -45.44 19.01 -27.11
C GLN A 26 -45.32 17.89 -26.06
N SER A 27 -45.54 16.63 -26.47
CA SER A 27 -45.42 15.47 -25.57
C SER A 27 -43.97 15.12 -25.19
N PHE A 28 -42.98 15.66 -25.89
CA PHE A 28 -41.57 15.41 -25.60
C PHE A 28 -41.07 16.27 -24.44
N ASN A 29 -40.25 15.65 -23.58
CA ASN A 29 -39.62 16.31 -22.44
C ASN A 29 -38.88 17.60 -22.89
N SER A 30 -39.05 18.70 -22.14
CA SER A 30 -38.43 20.01 -22.43
C SER A 30 -36.92 19.97 -22.55
N ASN A 31 -36.28 18.94 -21.99
CA ASN A 31 -34.84 18.74 -22.00
C ASN A 31 -34.31 18.14 -23.32
N ILE A 32 -35.18 17.71 -24.24
CA ILE A 32 -34.77 17.11 -25.52
C ILE A 32 -34.71 18.20 -26.61
N LYS A 33 -33.56 18.34 -27.26
CA LYS A 33 -33.32 19.33 -28.32
C LYS A 33 -33.92 18.86 -29.65
N VAL A 34 -35.17 19.26 -29.91
CA VAL A 34 -35.92 18.92 -31.14
C VAL A 34 -35.85 20.01 -32.24
N SER A 35 -34.73 20.73 -32.37
CA SER A 35 -34.61 21.91 -33.25
C SER A 35 -34.86 21.59 -34.73
N SER A 36 -34.36 20.46 -35.24
CA SER A 36 -34.58 20.00 -36.61
C SER A 36 -36.04 19.62 -36.89
N ALA A 37 -36.71 18.97 -35.94
CA ALA A 37 -38.15 18.68 -36.05
C ALA A 37 -38.99 19.97 -36.03
N ARG A 38 -38.62 20.96 -35.21
CA ARG A 38 -39.26 22.29 -35.20
C ARG A 38 -39.11 23.02 -36.54
N LYS A 39 -37.98 22.87 -37.24
CA LYS A 39 -37.79 23.44 -38.60
C LYS A 39 -38.75 22.80 -39.61
N LEU A 40 -38.88 21.47 -39.59
CA LEU A 40 -39.84 20.75 -40.45
C LEU A 40 -41.28 21.19 -40.19
N LEU A 41 -41.66 21.33 -38.93
CA LEU A 41 -42.99 21.81 -38.55
C LEU A 41 -43.23 23.27 -38.99
N ARG A 42 -42.22 24.14 -38.92
CA ARG A 42 -42.32 25.51 -39.46
C ARG A 42 -42.58 25.50 -40.96
N HIS A 43 -41.87 24.67 -41.72
CA HIS A 43 -42.08 24.54 -43.17
C HIS A 43 -43.46 23.95 -43.50
N ALA A 44 -43.95 22.98 -42.72
CA ALA A 44 -45.32 22.46 -42.86
C ALA A 44 -46.38 23.56 -42.65
N ASN A 45 -46.20 24.43 -41.63
CA ASN A 45 -47.10 25.57 -41.40
C ASN A 45 -47.07 26.61 -42.53
N ILE A 46 -45.91 26.80 -43.18
CA ILE A 46 -45.80 27.68 -44.37
C ILE A 46 -46.56 27.06 -45.55
N ALA A 47 -46.40 25.76 -45.80
CA ALA A 47 -47.12 25.04 -46.85
C ALA A 47 -48.65 25.06 -46.63
N LEU A 48 -49.09 24.99 -45.37
CA LEU A 48 -50.51 25.12 -45.00
C LEU A 48 -51.09 26.48 -45.43
N ARG A 49 -50.35 27.58 -45.20
CA ARG A 49 -50.75 28.93 -45.63
C ARG A 49 -50.77 29.07 -47.15
N ALA A 50 -49.88 28.36 -47.84
CA ALA A 50 -49.81 28.31 -49.30
C ALA A 50 -50.86 27.39 -49.94
N LYS A 51 -51.67 26.68 -49.13
CA LYS A 51 -52.68 25.70 -49.58
C LYS A 51 -52.08 24.51 -50.34
N ASP A 52 -50.83 24.13 -50.02
CA ASP A 52 -50.15 22.95 -50.57
C ASP A 52 -50.29 21.76 -49.62
N TRP A 53 -51.41 21.04 -49.76
CA TRP A 53 -51.82 19.98 -48.83
C TRP A 53 -50.92 18.74 -48.87
N GLU A 54 -50.34 18.43 -50.02
CA GLU A 54 -49.45 17.28 -50.20
C GLU A 54 -48.12 17.53 -49.49
N THR A 55 -47.56 18.74 -49.64
CA THR A 55 -46.34 19.13 -48.92
C THR A 55 -46.57 19.20 -47.41
N VAL A 56 -47.75 19.63 -46.95
CA VAL A 56 -48.10 19.63 -45.52
C VAL A 56 -48.05 18.22 -44.93
N SER A 57 -48.73 17.27 -45.58
CA SER A 57 -48.81 15.88 -45.10
C SER A 57 -47.42 15.26 -45.04
N ARG A 58 -46.63 15.41 -46.12
CA ARG A 58 -45.25 14.91 -46.22
C ARG A 58 -44.33 15.50 -45.14
N LEU A 59 -44.38 16.81 -44.91
CA LEU A 59 -43.52 17.47 -43.92
C LEU A 59 -43.94 17.15 -42.48
N SER A 60 -45.23 16.94 -42.23
CA SER A 60 -45.74 16.55 -40.92
C SER A 60 -45.32 15.12 -40.56
N ASP A 61 -45.40 14.19 -41.52
CA ASP A 61 -44.88 12.82 -41.36
C ASP A 61 -43.37 12.79 -41.12
N LEU A 62 -42.60 13.57 -41.89
CA LEU A 62 -41.16 13.72 -41.69
C LEU A 62 -40.83 14.31 -40.31
N CYS A 63 -41.64 15.26 -39.84
CA CYS A 63 -41.49 15.84 -38.50
C CYS A 63 -41.68 14.76 -37.42
N ILE A 64 -42.75 13.96 -37.51
CA ILE A 64 -43.04 12.88 -36.55
C ILE A 64 -41.92 11.85 -36.54
N LYS A 65 -41.48 11.36 -37.71
CA LYS A 65 -40.34 10.43 -37.82
C LYS A 65 -39.08 11.00 -37.18
N LYS A 66 -38.77 12.27 -37.46
CA LYS A 66 -37.59 12.94 -36.86
C LYS A 66 -37.68 13.05 -35.34
N ILE A 67 -38.87 13.28 -34.79
CA ILE A 67 -39.09 13.33 -33.33
C ILE A 67 -38.81 11.95 -32.71
N GLU A 68 -39.30 10.88 -33.34
CA GLU A 68 -39.10 9.52 -32.85
C GLU A 68 -37.64 9.08 -32.93
N GLU A 69 -36.95 9.41 -34.02
CA GLU A 69 -35.50 9.22 -34.17
C GLU A 69 -34.74 9.94 -33.04
N ILE A 70 -34.99 11.23 -32.81
CA ILE A 70 -34.31 12.00 -31.76
C ILE A 70 -34.60 11.41 -30.37
N GLY A 71 -35.81 10.91 -30.13
CA GLY A 71 -36.17 10.26 -28.87
C GLY A 71 -35.41 8.97 -28.61
N GLN A 72 -35.23 8.15 -29.65
CA GLN A 72 -34.43 6.93 -29.55
C GLN A 72 -32.97 7.26 -29.26
N MET A 73 -32.38 8.21 -30.01
CA MET A 73 -31.01 8.67 -29.80
C MET A 73 -30.80 9.21 -28.37
N TYR A 74 -31.74 10.02 -27.87
CA TYR A 74 -31.69 10.53 -26.50
C TYR A 74 -31.73 9.41 -25.46
N LYS A 75 -32.56 8.40 -25.67
CA LYS A 75 -32.70 7.26 -24.75
C LYS A 75 -31.38 6.48 -24.67
N HIS A 76 -30.79 6.13 -25.80
CA HIS A 76 -29.52 5.38 -25.84
C HIS A 76 -28.38 6.18 -25.21
N ALA A 77 -28.24 7.46 -25.58
CA ALA A 77 -27.23 8.35 -24.99
C ALA A 77 -27.38 8.48 -23.47
N ARG A 78 -28.62 8.49 -22.95
CA ARG A 78 -28.88 8.53 -21.50
C ARG A 78 -28.49 7.22 -20.81
N GLU A 79 -28.81 6.08 -21.39
CA GLU A 79 -28.41 4.78 -20.85
C GLU A 79 -26.87 4.63 -20.82
N ALA A 80 -26.19 5.08 -21.89
CA ALA A 80 -24.73 5.14 -21.94
C ALA A 80 -24.15 6.09 -20.87
N ARG A 81 -24.76 7.26 -20.68
CA ARG A 81 -24.38 8.23 -19.62
C ARG A 81 -24.46 7.61 -18.22
N ASP A 82 -25.59 6.97 -17.89
CA ASP A 82 -25.80 6.37 -16.57
C ASP A 82 -24.79 5.22 -16.33
N SER A 83 -24.50 4.41 -17.36
CA SER A 83 -23.47 3.38 -17.31
C SER A 83 -22.06 3.96 -17.11
N ALA A 84 -21.67 4.97 -17.89
CA ALA A 84 -20.35 5.61 -17.78
C ALA A 84 -20.15 6.24 -16.39
N LYS A 85 -21.18 6.90 -15.85
CA LYS A 85 -21.16 7.47 -14.50
C LYS A 85 -20.97 6.41 -13.42
N SER A 86 -21.63 5.27 -13.55
CA SER A 86 -21.46 4.15 -12.61
C SER A 86 -20.03 3.60 -12.61
N ILE A 87 -19.41 3.48 -13.79
CA ILE A 87 -18.04 2.97 -13.94
C ILE A 87 -17.00 3.98 -13.44
N LEU A 88 -17.19 5.27 -13.70
CA LEU A 88 -16.34 6.32 -13.12
C LEU A 88 -16.41 6.30 -11.59
N LEU A 89 -17.61 6.13 -11.01
CA LEU A 89 -17.77 6.05 -9.56
C LEU A 89 -17.09 4.81 -8.97
N SER A 90 -17.15 3.65 -9.64
CA SER A 90 -16.45 2.45 -9.17
C SER A 90 -14.93 2.59 -9.30
N ALA A 91 -14.43 3.21 -10.37
CA ALA A 91 -13.01 3.48 -10.56
C ALA A 91 -12.46 4.47 -9.52
N LYS A 92 -13.20 5.54 -9.19
CA LYS A 92 -12.83 6.48 -8.10
C LYS A 92 -12.68 5.79 -6.75
N LYS A 93 -13.54 4.81 -6.44
CA LYS A 93 -13.43 4.04 -5.20
C LYS A 93 -12.17 3.19 -5.13
N LYS A 94 -11.61 2.83 -6.29
CA LYS A 94 -10.36 2.07 -6.41
C LYS A 94 -9.11 2.96 -6.47
N ASP A 95 -9.26 4.29 -6.28
CA ASP A 95 -8.17 5.27 -6.28
C ASP A 95 -7.28 5.24 -7.54
N VAL A 96 -7.89 4.91 -8.69
CA VAL A 96 -7.22 4.88 -9.99
C VAL A 96 -7.21 6.29 -10.59
N ASP A 97 -6.08 6.74 -11.16
CA ASP A 97 -6.03 8.01 -11.90
C ASP A 97 -6.88 7.91 -13.18
N ILE A 98 -8.03 8.56 -13.14
CA ILE A 98 -9.02 8.60 -14.22
C ILE A 98 -9.16 9.99 -14.82
N SER A 99 -8.20 10.90 -14.60
CA SER A 99 -8.30 12.32 -15.00
C SER A 99 -8.65 12.49 -16.49
N LYS A 100 -8.04 11.67 -17.35
CA LYS A 100 -8.34 11.65 -18.80
C LYS A 100 -9.76 11.19 -19.12
N ALA A 101 -10.29 10.23 -18.36
CA ALA A 101 -11.65 9.74 -18.54
C ALA A 101 -12.69 10.75 -18.03
N GLU A 102 -12.36 11.51 -16.98
CA GLU A 102 -13.19 12.61 -16.49
C GLU A 102 -13.28 13.76 -17.49
N GLU A 103 -12.16 14.17 -18.08
CA GLU A 103 -12.13 15.19 -19.14
C GLU A 103 -12.98 14.77 -20.34
N LEU A 104 -12.87 13.50 -20.76
CA LEU A 104 -13.68 12.95 -21.85
C LEU A 104 -15.17 12.90 -21.48
N PHE A 105 -15.49 12.60 -20.21
CA PHE A 105 -16.87 12.61 -19.72
C PHE A 105 -17.47 14.02 -19.71
N GLU A 106 -16.72 15.05 -19.30
CA GLU A 106 -17.18 16.45 -19.38
C GLU A 106 -17.48 16.87 -20.83
N LYS A 107 -16.64 16.44 -21.78
CA LYS A 107 -16.90 16.64 -23.21
C LYS A 107 -18.17 15.92 -23.68
N ALA A 108 -18.42 14.71 -23.19
CA ALA A 108 -19.65 13.97 -23.48
C ALA A 108 -20.89 14.70 -22.92
N GLU A 109 -20.82 15.24 -21.70
CA GLU A 109 -21.90 16.02 -21.07
C GLU A 109 -22.24 17.28 -21.88
N SER A 110 -21.23 18.07 -22.27
CA SER A 110 -21.41 19.27 -23.10
C SER A 110 -22.07 18.93 -24.46
N THR A 111 -21.67 17.81 -25.06
CA THR A 111 -22.24 17.31 -26.33
C THR A 111 -23.68 16.79 -26.15
N PHE A 112 -23.98 16.17 -25.02
CA PHE A 112 -25.33 15.74 -24.67
C PHE A 112 -26.27 16.95 -24.48
N GLU A 113 -25.79 18.02 -23.85
CA GLU A 113 -26.53 19.27 -23.64
C GLU A 113 -26.77 20.06 -24.95
N SER A 114 -25.84 19.99 -25.91
CA SER A 114 -25.99 20.60 -27.23
C SER A 114 -27.08 19.92 -28.08
N GLY A 115 -27.41 18.66 -27.77
CA GLY A 115 -28.43 17.86 -28.45
C GLY A 115 -27.88 16.88 -29.50
N GLU A 116 -26.56 16.72 -29.58
CA GLU A 116 -25.89 15.78 -30.48
C GLU A 116 -25.81 14.37 -29.87
N TYR A 117 -26.98 13.77 -29.64
CA TYR A 117 -27.10 12.56 -28.81
C TYR A 117 -26.30 11.35 -29.30
N ASN A 118 -26.15 11.15 -30.62
CA ASN A 118 -25.32 10.04 -31.15
C ASN A 118 -23.83 10.24 -30.82
N VAL A 119 -23.34 11.48 -30.96
CA VAL A 119 -21.94 11.80 -30.66
C VAL A 119 -21.70 11.69 -29.15
N ALA A 120 -22.67 12.13 -28.34
CA ALA A 120 -22.60 11.96 -26.89
C ALA A 120 -22.58 10.48 -26.48
N GLU A 121 -23.43 9.63 -27.09
CA GLU A 121 -23.45 8.18 -26.85
C GLU A 121 -22.09 7.53 -27.16
N GLU A 122 -21.50 7.83 -28.32
CA GLU A 122 -20.16 7.35 -28.68
C GLU A 122 -19.10 7.78 -27.67
N LEU A 123 -19.13 9.05 -27.25
CA LEU A 123 -18.19 9.56 -26.24
C LEU A 123 -18.37 8.87 -24.88
N TYR A 124 -19.60 8.62 -24.42
CA TYR A 124 -19.83 7.88 -23.17
C TYR A 124 -19.33 6.43 -23.25
N ASN A 125 -19.48 5.78 -24.41
CA ASN A 125 -18.92 4.45 -24.62
C ASN A 125 -17.38 4.48 -24.64
N SER A 126 -16.76 5.48 -25.26
CA SER A 126 -15.31 5.68 -25.20
C SER A 126 -14.79 5.94 -23.78
N VAL A 127 -15.55 6.67 -22.94
CA VAL A 127 -15.22 6.83 -21.52
C VAL A 127 -15.19 5.47 -20.83
N LYS A 128 -16.19 4.62 -21.07
CA LYS A 128 -16.24 3.28 -20.50
C LYS A 128 -15.03 2.43 -20.92
N GLU A 129 -14.75 2.37 -22.22
CA GLU A 129 -13.61 1.62 -22.75
C GLU A 129 -12.28 2.12 -22.17
N LEU A 130 -12.11 3.44 -22.08
CA LEU A 130 -10.92 4.04 -21.50
C LEU A 130 -10.75 3.67 -20.03
N VAL A 131 -11.82 3.74 -19.22
CA VAL A 131 -11.75 3.34 -17.81
C VAL A 131 -11.45 1.84 -17.67
N GLU A 132 -12.07 0.99 -18.48
CA GLU A 132 -11.78 -0.45 -18.49
C GLU A 132 -10.33 -0.74 -18.90
N GLN A 133 -9.79 -0.01 -19.87
CA GLN A 133 -8.39 -0.11 -20.27
C GLN A 133 -7.45 0.34 -19.15
N ILE A 134 -7.71 1.50 -18.52
CA ILE A 134 -6.91 1.99 -17.40
C ILE A 134 -6.91 0.95 -16.27
N ILE A 135 -8.08 0.43 -15.88
CA ILE A 135 -8.18 -0.60 -14.84
C ILE A 135 -7.35 -1.83 -15.22
N LYS A 136 -7.46 -2.32 -16.46
CA LYS A 136 -6.72 -3.49 -16.92
C LYS A 136 -5.21 -3.27 -16.97
N GLU A 137 -4.77 -2.06 -17.33
CA GLU A 137 -3.36 -1.69 -17.30
C GLU A 137 -2.84 -1.61 -15.86
N THR A 138 -3.61 -1.02 -14.93
CA THR A 138 -3.31 -1.00 -13.50
C THR A 138 -3.25 -2.42 -12.90
N GLU A 139 -4.12 -3.33 -13.32
CA GLU A 139 -4.12 -4.73 -12.86
C GLU A 139 -2.94 -5.54 -13.41
N LYS A 140 -2.39 -5.16 -14.57
CA LYS A 140 -1.18 -5.78 -15.15
C LYS A 140 0.13 -5.25 -14.55
N GLN A 141 0.09 -4.15 -13.81
CA GLN A 141 1.28 -3.58 -13.20
C GLN A 141 1.78 -4.50 -12.08
N ILE A 142 3.00 -5.01 -12.25
CA ILE A 142 3.74 -5.64 -11.15
C ILE A 142 4.29 -4.50 -10.30
N TRP A 143 3.51 -4.10 -9.31
CA TRP A 143 3.94 -3.15 -8.30
C TRP A 143 5.18 -3.69 -7.60
N LYS A 144 6.33 -3.05 -7.78
CA LYS A 144 7.57 -3.40 -7.11
C LYS A 144 8.10 -2.18 -6.39
N TYR A 145 8.42 -2.37 -5.12
CA TYR A 145 9.00 -1.33 -4.30
C TYR A 145 10.52 -1.38 -4.45
N TYR A 146 11.10 -0.23 -4.76
CA TYR A 146 12.53 -0.09 -4.89
C TYR A 146 13.07 0.72 -3.72
N GLU A 147 14.18 0.29 -3.12
CA GLU A 147 14.91 1.11 -2.15
C GLU A 147 15.28 2.42 -2.83
N THR A 148 14.68 3.53 -2.39
CA THR A 148 14.97 4.86 -2.93
C THR A 148 16.07 5.53 -2.15
N TRP A 149 16.03 5.40 -0.83
CA TRP A 149 17.09 5.87 0.04
C TRP A 149 17.14 5.08 1.34
N LYS A 150 18.30 5.14 1.98
CA LYS A 150 18.50 4.68 3.36
C LYS A 150 19.38 5.65 4.12
N TYR A 151 19.21 5.67 5.43
CA TYR A 151 19.97 6.52 6.33
C TYR A 151 20.44 5.71 7.54
N GLN A 152 21.71 5.87 7.92
CA GLN A 152 22.29 5.20 9.09
C GLN A 152 22.35 6.15 10.29
N THR A 153 21.70 5.76 11.39
CA THR A 153 21.78 6.45 12.69
C THR A 153 22.99 5.99 13.50
N GLU A 154 23.28 6.70 14.60
CA GLU A 154 24.46 6.40 15.42
C GLU A 154 24.25 5.15 16.27
N ASP A 155 23.00 4.82 16.60
CA ASP A 155 22.60 3.60 17.30
C ASP A 155 21.23 3.08 16.78
N GLU A 156 20.72 2.01 17.37
CA GLU A 156 19.49 1.31 17.00
C GLU A 156 18.25 2.23 16.90
N ILE A 157 17.39 1.98 15.92
CA ILE A 157 16.12 2.69 15.73
C ILE A 157 15.00 1.90 16.39
N TYR A 158 14.26 2.56 17.26
CA TYR A 158 13.14 1.97 18.00
C TYR A 158 11.77 2.23 17.37
N ASP A 159 11.62 3.19 16.47
CA ASP A 159 10.33 3.42 15.80
C ASP A 159 10.49 4.32 14.57
N VAL A 160 9.57 4.21 13.62
CA VAL A 160 9.48 5.08 12.43
C VAL A 160 8.04 5.43 12.13
N ALA A 161 7.84 6.64 11.61
CA ALA A 161 6.54 7.06 11.07
C ALA A 161 6.71 7.87 9.79
N VAL A 162 5.67 7.88 8.96
CA VAL A 162 5.62 8.62 7.69
C VAL A 162 4.33 9.43 7.61
N THR A 163 4.42 10.63 7.06
CA THR A 163 3.23 11.45 6.77
C THR A 163 2.32 10.76 5.74
N PRO A 164 0.99 10.96 5.79
CA PRO A 164 0.06 10.29 4.87
C PRO A 164 0.40 10.45 3.38
N ASN A 165 0.95 11.62 3.00
CA ASN A 165 1.36 11.95 1.63
C ASN A 165 2.82 11.55 1.31
N GLY A 166 3.57 10.98 2.26
CA GLY A 166 4.97 10.59 2.05
C GLY A 166 6.00 11.73 2.03
N SER A 167 5.60 12.95 2.37
CA SER A 167 6.46 14.16 2.30
C SER A 167 7.55 14.21 3.38
N ARG A 168 7.35 13.49 4.48
CA ARG A 168 8.25 13.43 5.63
C ARG A 168 8.26 12.06 6.27
N VAL A 169 9.45 11.66 6.71
CA VAL A 169 9.74 10.47 7.50
C VAL A 169 10.38 10.89 8.83
N VAL A 170 9.98 10.26 9.93
CA VAL A 170 10.58 10.44 11.25
C VAL A 170 11.09 9.11 11.79
N ALA A 171 12.22 9.13 12.48
CA ALA A 171 12.79 7.99 13.19
C ALA A 171 13.14 8.32 14.65
N ALA A 172 12.84 7.38 15.54
CA ALA A 172 13.17 7.40 16.96
C ALA A 172 14.39 6.51 17.21
N SER A 173 15.47 7.05 17.78
CA SER A 173 16.72 6.31 17.95
C SER A 173 17.15 6.16 19.42
N LYS A 174 17.83 5.05 19.68
CA LYS A 174 18.54 4.74 20.92
C LYS A 174 19.69 5.69 21.20
N ASP A 175 20.22 6.35 20.16
CA ASP A 175 21.25 7.40 20.30
C ASP A 175 20.71 8.72 20.88
N HIS A 176 19.50 8.71 21.43
CA HIS A 176 18.80 9.84 22.03
C HIS A 176 18.25 10.88 21.03
N ASN A 177 18.36 10.64 19.73
CA ASN A 177 17.88 11.60 18.72
C ASN A 177 16.53 11.21 18.11
N ILE A 178 15.76 12.25 17.80
CA ILE A 178 14.67 12.23 16.84
C ILE A 178 15.26 12.69 15.50
N TYR A 179 15.10 11.89 14.45
CA TYR A 179 15.53 12.26 13.09
C TYR A 179 14.32 12.55 12.22
N VAL A 180 14.34 13.64 11.45
CA VAL A 180 13.29 13.96 10.48
C VAL A 180 13.86 14.24 9.12
N PHE A 181 13.34 13.53 8.12
CA PHE A 181 13.77 13.55 6.74
C PHE A 181 12.67 14.11 5.84
N ASP A 182 13.07 14.71 4.73
CA ASP A 182 12.14 14.98 3.62
C ASP A 182 11.87 13.70 2.82
N GLU A 183 11.05 13.85 1.78
CA GLU A 183 10.66 12.76 0.89
C GLU A 183 11.83 12.10 0.14
N ASN A 184 12.95 12.81 -0.01
CA ASN A 184 14.14 12.38 -0.73
C ASN A 184 15.22 11.81 0.19
N GLY A 185 14.96 11.72 1.50
CA GLY A 185 15.90 11.20 2.49
C GLY A 185 16.91 12.23 3.01
N ASN A 186 16.73 13.52 2.69
CA ASN A 186 17.60 14.56 3.26
C ASN A 186 17.15 14.84 4.70
N LEU A 187 18.10 14.75 5.63
CA LEU A 187 17.88 15.11 7.03
C LEU A 187 17.54 16.61 7.13
N GLN A 188 16.29 16.92 7.50
CA GLN A 188 15.81 18.29 7.66
C GLN A 188 16.23 18.84 9.03
N TRP A 189 16.07 18.03 10.07
CA TRP A 189 16.50 18.36 11.41
C TRP A 189 16.63 17.10 12.25
N LYS A 190 17.43 17.21 13.33
CA LYS A 190 17.45 16.23 14.42
C LYS A 190 17.37 16.94 15.76
N TYR A 191 16.78 16.29 16.75
CA TYR A 191 16.67 16.81 18.12
C TYR A 191 17.17 15.77 19.12
N LYS A 192 18.12 16.15 19.96
CA LYS A 192 18.68 15.28 21.00
C LYS A 192 17.90 15.46 22.30
N THR A 193 17.34 14.38 22.81
CA THR A 193 16.68 14.30 24.12
C THR A 193 17.68 13.83 25.18
N ASP A 194 17.29 13.83 26.46
CA ASP A 194 18.17 13.41 27.56
C ASP A 194 18.16 11.87 27.77
N GLY A 195 17.35 11.15 26.98
CA GLY A 195 17.09 9.71 27.07
C GLY A 195 16.90 9.10 25.69
N GLU A 196 16.82 7.78 25.59
CA GLU A 196 16.60 7.11 24.31
C GLU A 196 15.22 7.46 23.75
N VAL A 197 15.07 7.68 22.45
CA VAL A 197 13.74 7.99 21.87
C VAL A 197 13.07 6.69 21.45
N TYR A 198 11.97 6.33 22.09
CA TYR A 198 11.38 4.99 21.96
C TYR A 198 10.18 4.92 21.00
N ARG A 199 9.43 6.03 20.85
CA ARG A 199 8.24 6.10 20.00
C ARG A 199 8.18 7.40 19.25
N VAL A 200 7.75 7.36 18.00
CA VAL A 200 7.46 8.56 17.20
C VAL A 200 6.15 8.43 16.44
N THR A 201 5.47 9.55 16.26
CA THR A 201 4.38 9.66 15.30
C THR A 201 4.39 11.04 14.65
N ILE A 202 3.76 11.17 13.49
CA ILE A 202 3.82 12.37 12.67
C ILE A 202 2.48 12.66 12.00
N THR A 203 2.15 13.94 11.91
CA THR A 203 1.11 14.47 11.03
C THR A 203 1.76 15.43 10.05
N ASN A 204 0.99 15.99 9.11
CA ASN A 204 1.52 16.98 8.18
C ASN A 204 2.17 18.19 8.88
N ASN A 205 1.73 18.51 10.11
CA ASN A 205 2.14 19.73 10.82
C ASN A 205 2.87 19.49 12.14
N LYS A 206 2.88 18.27 12.69
CA LYS A 206 3.45 17.97 14.01
C LYS A 206 4.28 16.70 13.99
N VAL A 207 5.37 16.71 14.76
CA VAL A 207 6.17 15.52 15.11
C VAL A 207 6.07 15.31 16.60
N ILE A 208 5.80 14.07 17.02
CA ILE A 208 5.60 13.70 18.42
C ILE A 208 6.56 12.57 18.73
N ALA A 209 7.25 12.67 19.86
CA ALA A 209 8.22 11.69 20.28
C ALA A 209 8.11 11.42 21.79
N GLY A 210 8.13 10.15 22.18
CA GLY A 210 8.26 9.73 23.58
C GLY A 210 9.68 9.24 23.83
N SER A 211 10.33 9.79 24.86
CA SER A 211 11.70 9.44 25.25
C SER A 211 11.75 8.74 26.60
N LEU A 212 12.80 7.95 26.83
CA LEU A 212 13.07 7.32 28.13
C LEU A 212 13.59 8.33 29.18
N ASP A 213 13.65 9.62 28.85
CA ASP A 213 13.87 10.73 29.81
C ASP A 213 12.59 11.19 30.53
N ASP A 214 11.51 10.41 30.42
CA ASP A 214 10.16 10.67 30.96
C ASP A 214 9.39 11.81 30.27
N TYR A 215 9.85 12.34 29.13
CA TYR A 215 9.14 13.41 28.41
C TYR A 215 8.50 12.95 27.09
N LEU A 216 7.28 13.46 26.88
CA LEU A 216 6.63 13.55 25.59
C LEU A 216 7.05 14.89 24.97
N TYR A 217 7.62 14.85 23.78
CA TYR A 217 8.02 16.02 23.02
C TYR A 217 7.09 16.22 21.83
N VAL A 218 6.65 17.46 21.60
CA VAL A 218 5.87 17.82 20.42
C VAL A 218 6.50 19.01 19.71
N PHE A 219 6.79 18.80 18.44
CA PHE A 219 7.39 19.78 17.55
C PHE A 219 6.42 20.17 16.46
N ASP A 220 6.60 21.36 15.90
CA ASP A 220 6.06 21.66 14.59
C ASP A 220 6.83 20.93 13.49
N ALA A 221 6.34 21.03 12.26
CA ALA A 221 6.94 20.41 11.09
C ALA A 221 8.37 20.92 10.76
N LYS A 222 8.79 22.06 11.32
CA LYS A 222 10.10 22.69 11.14
C LYS A 222 11.11 22.33 12.25
N GLY A 223 10.69 21.55 13.25
CA GLY A 223 11.53 21.13 14.37
C GLY A 223 11.53 22.11 15.55
N ASN A 224 10.62 23.09 15.59
CA ASN A 224 10.49 23.95 16.76
C ASN A 224 9.66 23.21 17.83
N LEU A 225 10.25 23.06 19.03
CA LEU A 225 9.55 22.47 20.18
C LEU A 225 8.37 23.36 20.56
N GLN A 226 7.15 22.83 20.42
CA GLN A 226 5.92 23.53 20.78
C GLN A 226 5.65 23.37 22.28
N TRP A 227 5.76 22.13 22.76
CA TRP A 227 5.60 21.81 24.17
C TRP A 227 6.24 20.46 24.49
N LYS A 228 6.51 20.24 25.78
CA LYS A 228 6.86 18.92 26.32
C LYS A 228 6.12 18.67 27.63
N TYR A 229 5.81 17.42 27.91
CA TYR A 229 5.07 17.03 29.11
C TYR A 229 5.75 15.84 29.79
N LYS A 230 5.93 15.91 31.10
CA LYS A 230 6.57 14.85 31.88
C LYS A 230 5.54 13.79 32.26
N ILE A 231 5.76 12.56 31.81
CA ILE A 231 5.02 11.36 32.22
C ILE A 231 6.06 10.49 32.90
N ASP A 232 6.08 10.44 34.24
CA ASP A 232 7.16 9.91 35.10
C ASP A 232 7.55 8.42 34.89
N LYS A 233 7.12 7.79 33.78
CA LYS A 233 7.58 6.49 33.28
C LYS A 233 7.46 6.38 31.74
N LEU A 234 8.14 5.36 31.22
CA LEU A 234 8.23 5.01 29.80
C LEU A 234 6.91 5.04 29.02
N PHE A 235 7.01 5.51 27.77
CA PHE A 235 5.96 5.56 26.76
C PHE A 235 5.86 4.23 26.02
N TYR A 236 4.67 3.63 25.95
CA TYR A 236 4.47 2.38 25.20
C TYR A 236 3.94 2.59 23.79
N ASP A 237 3.00 3.51 23.62
CA ASP A 237 2.36 3.78 22.34
C ASP A 237 1.82 5.21 22.31
N ILE A 238 1.81 5.83 21.13
CA ILE A 238 1.36 7.20 20.89
C ILE A 238 0.42 7.20 19.69
N ALA A 239 -0.78 7.76 19.86
CA ALA A 239 -1.73 7.97 18.78
C ALA A 239 -2.08 9.46 18.64
N ILE A 240 -2.34 9.90 17.42
CA ILE A 240 -2.67 11.30 17.12
C ILE A 240 -3.78 11.39 16.08
N THR A 241 -4.70 12.32 16.25
CA THR A 241 -5.70 12.65 15.22
C THR A 241 -5.02 13.26 13.98
N PRO A 242 -5.47 13.00 12.74
CA PRO A 242 -4.84 13.52 11.53
C PRO A 242 -4.65 15.05 11.48
N ASN A 243 -5.56 15.81 12.11
CA ASN A 243 -5.46 17.27 12.22
C ASN A 243 -4.52 17.76 13.34
N GLY A 244 -3.95 16.84 14.13
CA GLY A 244 -3.06 17.14 15.25
C GLY A 244 -3.73 17.74 16.49
N SER A 245 -5.07 17.69 16.57
CA SER A 245 -5.85 18.29 17.66
C SER A 245 -5.80 17.52 18.98
N ARG A 246 -5.57 16.21 18.94
CA ARG A 246 -5.50 15.33 20.12
C ARG A 246 -4.32 14.38 20.04
N VAL A 247 -3.58 14.30 21.14
CA VAL A 247 -2.50 13.32 21.33
C VAL A 247 -2.91 12.38 22.45
N VAL A 248 -2.89 11.07 22.18
CA VAL A 248 -3.18 10.02 23.14
C VAL A 248 -1.89 9.27 23.43
N VAL A 249 -1.61 9.03 24.71
CA VAL A 249 -0.41 8.35 25.16
C VAL A 249 -0.76 7.25 26.13
N GLY A 250 -0.27 6.04 25.85
CA GLY A 250 -0.24 4.94 26.79
C GLY A 250 1.10 4.88 27.52
N SER A 251 1.08 4.83 28.85
CA SER A 251 2.29 4.81 29.69
C SER A 251 2.44 3.52 30.51
N TYR A 252 3.68 3.24 30.90
CA TYR A 252 4.06 2.24 31.90
C TYR A 252 3.53 2.59 33.31
N ASP A 253 3.07 3.81 33.55
CA ASP A 253 2.50 4.23 34.83
C ASP A 253 1.02 3.81 35.05
N ASP A 254 0.51 2.96 34.17
CA ASP A 254 -0.85 2.42 34.12
C ASP A 254 -1.90 3.41 33.62
N ASN A 255 -1.50 4.62 33.20
CA ASN A 255 -2.43 5.62 32.70
C ASN A 255 -2.40 5.71 31.18
N VAL A 256 -3.58 6.02 30.64
CA VAL A 256 -3.71 6.72 29.37
C VAL A 256 -3.84 8.21 29.63
N TYR A 257 -3.14 9.02 28.84
CA TYR A 257 -3.20 10.47 28.86
C TYR A 257 -3.74 10.99 27.54
N VAL A 258 -4.60 12.01 27.58
CA VAL A 258 -5.08 12.70 26.38
C VAL A 258 -4.79 14.18 26.50
N PHE A 259 -4.05 14.70 25.54
CA PHE A 259 -3.65 16.10 25.44
C PHE A 259 -4.40 16.78 24.30
N ASP A 260 -4.67 18.06 24.46
CA ASP A 260 -5.04 18.93 23.36
C ASP A 260 -3.81 19.34 22.53
N GLU A 261 -4.05 20.15 21.50
CA GLU A 261 -3.00 20.63 20.61
C GLU A 261 -1.92 21.50 21.29
N ASN A 262 -2.24 22.10 22.43
CA ASN A 262 -1.41 23.01 23.21
C ASN A 262 -0.64 22.29 24.34
N GLY A 263 -0.79 20.96 24.44
CA GLY A 263 -0.13 20.15 25.47
C GLY A 263 -0.84 20.17 26.83
N GLN A 264 -2.08 20.67 26.91
CA GLN A 264 -2.86 20.55 28.13
C GLN A 264 -3.46 19.15 28.23
N CYS A 265 -3.15 18.45 29.32
CA CYS A 265 -3.77 17.17 29.66
C CYS A 265 -5.26 17.37 29.95
N GLN A 266 -6.11 16.99 29.01
CA GLN A 266 -7.56 17.12 29.10
C GLN A 266 -8.13 16.12 30.11
N TRP A 267 -7.61 14.90 30.07
CA TRP A 267 -7.95 13.85 31.01
C TRP A 267 -6.88 12.76 31.01
N LYS A 268 -6.87 12.00 32.11
CA LYS A 268 -6.12 10.75 32.22
C LYS A 268 -6.97 9.69 32.90
N TYR A 269 -6.72 8.43 32.57
CA TYR A 269 -7.44 7.31 33.15
C TYR A 269 -6.46 6.20 33.53
N LYS A 270 -6.54 5.73 34.77
CA LYS A 270 -5.73 4.62 35.26
C LYS A 270 -6.41 3.29 34.98
N THR A 271 -5.74 2.38 34.28
CA THR A 271 -6.24 1.02 34.04
C THR A 271 -6.20 0.18 35.32
N GLY A 272 -6.69 -1.06 35.22
CA GLY A 272 -6.81 -1.98 36.35
C GLY A 272 -5.47 -2.51 36.87
N TYR A 273 -5.52 -3.56 37.69
CA TYR A 273 -4.32 -4.17 38.28
C TYR A 273 -4.05 -5.56 37.69
N TYR A 274 -2.78 -5.85 37.40
CA TYR A 274 -2.36 -7.16 36.90
C TYR A 274 -2.05 -8.13 38.05
N LYS A 275 -2.92 -9.12 38.25
CA LYS A 275 -2.89 -9.98 39.44
C LYS A 275 -1.72 -10.99 39.49
N TYR A 276 -1.16 -11.42 38.35
CA TYR A 276 -0.26 -12.58 38.31
C TYR A 276 1.22 -12.29 38.61
N TYR A 277 1.71 -11.07 38.43
CA TYR A 277 3.11 -10.72 38.69
C TYR A 277 3.34 -9.83 39.92
N ALA A 278 2.31 -9.54 40.71
CA ALA A 278 2.38 -8.54 41.78
C ALA A 278 3.00 -7.21 41.31
N LYS A 279 2.79 -6.85 40.04
CA LYS A 279 3.27 -5.64 39.37
C LYS A 279 2.07 -4.89 38.79
N ASN A 280 2.23 -3.58 38.68
CA ASN A 280 1.23 -2.70 38.09
C ASN A 280 0.96 -3.02 36.60
N ALA A 281 -0.22 -2.64 36.10
CA ALA A 281 -0.66 -2.92 34.73
C ALA A 281 -0.28 -1.78 33.77
N PHE A 282 0.47 -2.02 32.70
CA PHE A 282 0.78 -0.96 31.72
C PHE A 282 -0.24 -0.88 30.59
N VAL A 283 -0.34 0.30 29.97
CA VAL A 283 -1.07 0.50 28.71
C VAL A 283 -0.17 0.07 27.56
N GLY A 284 -0.51 -1.05 26.90
CA GLY A 284 0.32 -1.66 25.87
C GLY A 284 0.12 -1.06 24.47
N SER A 285 -1.07 -0.49 24.21
CA SER A 285 -1.37 0.15 22.93
C SER A 285 -2.54 1.14 23.03
N VAL A 286 -2.48 2.21 22.23
CA VAL A 286 -3.56 3.20 22.11
C VAL A 286 -3.90 3.45 20.65
N ALA A 287 -5.18 3.72 20.38
CA ALA A 287 -5.66 4.19 19.09
C ALA A 287 -6.71 5.29 19.28
N ILE A 288 -6.86 6.15 18.28
CA ILE A 288 -7.86 7.23 18.27
C ILE A 288 -8.55 7.25 16.91
N THR A 289 -9.86 7.47 16.88
CA THR A 289 -10.58 7.63 15.62
C THR A 289 -10.12 8.91 14.89
N PRO A 290 -10.14 8.95 13.55
CA PRO A 290 -9.69 10.13 12.81
C PRO A 290 -10.42 11.43 13.17
N ASP A 291 -11.69 11.36 13.54
CA ASP A 291 -12.49 12.49 14.03
C ASP A 291 -12.20 12.88 15.49
N GLY A 292 -11.39 12.09 16.20
CA GLY A 292 -11.05 12.29 17.60
C GLY A 292 -12.17 11.97 18.59
N SER A 293 -13.27 11.35 18.14
CA SER A 293 -14.45 11.09 18.97
C SER A 293 -14.28 9.94 19.96
N ARG A 294 -13.42 8.96 19.65
CA ARG A 294 -13.19 7.76 20.47
C ARG A 294 -11.72 7.48 20.69
N VAL A 295 -11.38 7.11 21.92
CA VAL A 295 -10.04 6.65 22.30
C VAL A 295 -10.12 5.19 22.72
N VAL A 296 -9.34 4.33 22.07
CA VAL A 296 -9.26 2.89 22.34
C VAL A 296 -7.94 2.60 23.06
N VAL A 297 -8.02 1.85 24.15
CA VAL A 297 -6.88 1.56 25.02
C VAL A 297 -6.81 0.06 25.28
N GLY A 298 -5.71 -0.55 24.87
CA GLY A 298 -5.37 -1.93 25.22
C GLY A 298 -4.43 -1.96 26.42
N SER A 299 -4.77 -2.72 27.45
CA SER A 299 -3.95 -2.88 28.64
C SER A 299 -3.56 -4.33 28.87
N ASN A 300 -2.39 -4.52 29.49
CA ASN A 300 -1.99 -5.83 29.99
C ASN A 300 -2.88 -6.32 31.14
N ASP A 301 -3.81 -5.52 31.70
CA ASP A 301 -4.80 -5.95 32.70
C ASP A 301 -5.90 -6.88 32.15
N TYR A 302 -5.72 -7.37 30.92
CA TYR A 302 -6.64 -8.20 30.14
C TYR A 302 -7.91 -7.46 29.72
N ASN A 303 -7.87 -6.13 29.61
CA ASN A 303 -9.01 -5.37 29.12
C ASN A 303 -8.65 -4.43 27.99
N VAL A 304 -9.64 -4.27 27.12
CA VAL A 304 -9.76 -3.11 26.26
C VAL A 304 -10.75 -2.13 26.87
N TYR A 305 -10.40 -0.85 26.82
CA TYR A 305 -11.24 0.27 27.25
C TYR A 305 -11.49 1.18 26.06
N VAL A 306 -12.73 1.66 25.92
CA VAL A 306 -13.06 2.67 24.92
C VAL A 306 -13.72 3.86 25.59
N PHE A 307 -13.17 5.04 25.33
CA PHE A 307 -13.62 6.30 25.89
C PHE A 307 -14.16 7.21 24.80
N ASP A 308 -15.04 8.13 25.18
CA ASP A 308 -15.35 9.29 24.34
C ASP A 308 -14.22 10.33 24.40
N ALA A 309 -14.33 11.37 23.57
CA ALA A 309 -13.42 12.50 23.52
C ALA A 309 -13.24 13.24 24.87
N LYS A 310 -14.19 13.11 25.81
CA LYS A 310 -14.18 13.76 27.13
C LYS A 310 -13.62 12.85 28.23
N GLY A 311 -13.25 11.61 27.90
CA GLY A 311 -12.71 10.65 28.86
C GLY A 311 -13.78 9.84 29.59
N ASN A 312 -15.04 9.87 29.16
CA ASN A 312 -16.07 9.00 29.70
C ASN A 312 -15.89 7.60 29.13
N LEU A 313 -15.84 6.58 30.00
CA LEU A 313 -15.77 5.19 29.58
C LEU A 313 -17.09 4.81 28.89
N LEU A 314 -17.02 4.53 27.58
CA LEU A 314 -18.16 4.08 26.78
C LEU A 314 -18.40 2.58 27.01
N TRP A 315 -17.35 1.79 26.92
CA TRP A 315 -17.41 0.36 27.20
C TRP A 315 -16.04 -0.21 27.55
N LYS A 316 -16.06 -1.38 28.18
CA LYS A 316 -14.90 -2.17 28.56
C LYS A 316 -15.17 -3.63 28.26
N TYR A 317 -14.18 -4.34 27.75
CA TYR A 317 -14.27 -5.77 27.50
C TYR A 317 -13.06 -6.50 28.06
N LYS A 318 -13.29 -7.60 28.79
CA LYS A 318 -12.24 -8.46 29.35
C LYS A 318 -11.88 -9.56 28.36
N THR A 319 -10.64 -9.54 27.87
CA THR A 319 -10.07 -10.56 26.99
C THR A 319 -9.55 -11.76 27.78
N ASP A 320 -9.28 -12.85 27.06
CA ASP A 320 -8.72 -14.08 27.66
C ASP A 320 -7.22 -14.00 27.97
N GLY A 321 -6.58 -12.86 27.71
CA GLY A 321 -5.17 -12.61 27.98
C GLY A 321 -4.79 -11.15 27.72
N GLU A 322 -3.52 -10.81 27.89
CA GLU A 322 -3.02 -9.43 27.78
C GLU A 322 -3.34 -8.81 26.43
N VAL A 323 -3.81 -7.55 26.41
CA VAL A 323 -4.01 -6.81 25.16
C VAL A 323 -2.69 -6.19 24.74
N HIS A 324 -2.17 -6.60 23.59
CA HIS A 324 -0.88 -6.14 23.06
C HIS A 324 -1.03 -5.02 22.03
N LYS A 325 -2.07 -5.09 21.18
CA LYS A 325 -2.30 -4.08 20.15
C LYS A 325 -3.79 -3.79 20.02
N VAL A 326 -4.11 -2.52 19.82
CA VAL A 326 -5.44 -2.07 19.40
C VAL A 326 -5.35 -1.26 18.12
N SER A 327 -6.35 -1.36 17.28
CA SER A 327 -6.52 -0.50 16.11
C SER A 327 -8.00 -0.22 15.87
N VAL A 328 -8.27 0.88 15.17
CA VAL A 328 -9.63 1.33 14.84
C VAL A 328 -9.70 1.62 13.35
N SER A 329 -10.80 1.25 12.70
CA SER A 329 -11.05 1.64 11.30
C SER A 329 -11.19 3.15 11.15
N ASP A 330 -10.92 3.68 9.97
CA ASP A 330 -11.02 5.13 9.72
C ASP A 330 -12.45 5.69 9.91
N GLU A 331 -13.48 4.89 9.64
CA GLU A 331 -14.86 5.28 9.92
C GLU A 331 -15.20 5.25 11.43
N GLY A 332 -14.30 4.75 12.28
CA GLY A 332 -14.51 4.62 13.72
C GLY A 332 -15.45 3.49 14.16
N HIS A 333 -15.99 2.72 13.21
CA HIS A 333 -17.02 1.73 13.48
C HIS A 333 -16.52 0.36 13.94
N ILE A 334 -15.23 0.07 13.78
CA ILE A 334 -14.65 -1.24 14.07
C ILE A 334 -13.44 -1.06 14.97
N VAL A 335 -13.40 -1.83 16.06
CA VAL A 335 -12.25 -1.91 16.95
C VAL A 335 -11.65 -3.31 16.84
N ILE A 336 -10.37 -3.38 16.48
CA ILE A 336 -9.59 -4.60 16.53
C ILE A 336 -8.80 -4.63 17.81
N VAL A 337 -8.87 -5.76 18.50
CA VAL A 337 -8.12 -6.01 19.72
C VAL A 337 -7.35 -7.29 19.54
N GLU A 338 -6.04 -7.15 19.59
CA GLU A 338 -5.12 -8.27 19.61
C GLU A 338 -4.68 -8.52 21.04
N ALA A 339 -5.15 -9.65 21.58
CA ALA A 339 -4.78 -10.14 22.89
C ALA A 339 -4.00 -11.45 22.76
N GLU A 340 -3.38 -11.90 23.84
CA GLU A 340 -2.67 -13.18 23.86
C GLU A 340 -3.49 -14.28 23.18
N ARG A 341 -2.93 -14.84 22.10
CA ARG A 341 -3.49 -15.94 21.29
C ARG A 341 -4.82 -15.63 20.58
N ASN A 342 -5.38 -14.43 20.73
CA ASN A 342 -6.74 -14.13 20.29
C ASN A 342 -6.82 -12.81 19.54
N LEU A 343 -7.56 -12.81 18.43
CA LEU A 343 -7.99 -11.62 17.73
C LEU A 343 -9.48 -11.41 18.00
N TYR A 344 -9.85 -10.24 18.49
CA TYR A 344 -11.24 -9.84 18.71
C TYR A 344 -11.57 -8.67 17.81
N VAL A 345 -12.79 -8.68 17.26
CA VAL A 345 -13.32 -7.56 16.49
C VAL A 345 -14.66 -7.14 17.06
N PHE A 346 -14.75 -5.88 17.43
CA PHE A 346 -15.94 -5.25 18.00
C PHE A 346 -16.51 -4.23 17.02
N ASP A 347 -17.81 -3.97 17.12
CA ASP A 347 -18.32 -2.69 16.62
C ASP A 347 -18.03 -1.54 17.60
N GLU A 348 -18.39 -0.35 17.16
CA GLU A 348 -18.29 0.88 17.93
C GLU A 348 -18.98 0.85 19.30
N ASN A 349 -20.00 0.01 19.47
CA ASN A 349 -20.76 -0.07 20.73
C ASN A 349 -20.19 -1.14 21.68
N GLY A 350 -19.06 -1.76 21.32
CA GLY A 350 -18.40 -2.78 22.13
C GLY A 350 -19.06 -4.16 21.98
N ILE A 351 -19.90 -4.36 20.96
CA ILE A 351 -20.48 -5.67 20.68
C ILE A 351 -19.44 -6.49 19.93
N LEU A 352 -19.02 -7.61 20.53
CA LEU A 352 -18.12 -8.57 19.90
C LEU A 352 -18.80 -9.14 18.65
N LYS A 353 -18.22 -8.87 17.47
CA LYS A 353 -18.68 -9.42 16.19
C LYS A 353 -18.17 -10.83 15.97
N TRP A 354 -16.88 -11.02 16.22
CA TRP A 354 -16.24 -12.32 16.13
C TRP A 354 -14.92 -12.33 16.89
N LYS A 355 -14.47 -13.54 17.19
CA LYS A 355 -13.21 -13.85 17.85
C LYS A 355 -12.53 -14.97 17.07
N TYR A 356 -11.22 -14.83 16.86
CA TYR A 356 -10.39 -15.85 16.24
C TYR A 356 -9.24 -16.24 17.15
N GLN A 357 -9.16 -17.53 17.50
CA GLN A 357 -8.06 -18.07 18.29
C GLN A 357 -6.96 -18.57 17.36
N LYS A 358 -5.74 -18.07 17.57
CA LYS A 358 -4.56 -18.44 16.78
C LYS A 358 -4.10 -19.85 17.19
N VAL A 359 -3.77 -20.68 16.20
CA VAL A 359 -3.55 -22.13 16.37
C VAL A 359 -2.23 -22.48 17.11
N ASN A 360 -1.26 -21.57 17.18
CA ASN A 360 0.05 -21.84 17.77
C ASN A 360 0.23 -21.15 19.14
N ASN A 361 0.54 -21.96 20.17
CA ASN A 361 0.68 -21.55 21.58
C ASN A 361 1.90 -20.68 21.90
N GLU A 362 2.74 -20.33 20.91
CA GLU A 362 4.08 -19.75 21.13
C GLU A 362 4.29 -18.35 20.52
N ALA A 363 3.30 -17.76 19.84
CA ALA A 363 3.50 -16.45 19.22
C ALA A 363 3.62 -15.34 20.29
N LYS A 364 4.87 -14.94 20.60
CA LYS A 364 5.20 -13.88 21.57
C LYS A 364 4.98 -12.47 21.03
N ARG A 365 4.95 -12.32 19.71
CA ARG A 365 4.75 -11.04 19.03
C ARG A 365 3.77 -11.24 17.88
N SER A 366 2.73 -10.43 17.86
CA SER A 366 1.76 -10.43 16.79
C SER A 366 1.23 -9.02 16.57
N SER A 367 0.83 -8.76 15.33
CA SER A 367 0.32 -7.49 14.85
C SER A 367 -0.98 -7.76 14.08
N ALA A 368 -1.99 -6.95 14.34
CA ALA A 368 -3.24 -6.92 13.60
C ALA A 368 -3.53 -5.51 13.10
N THR A 369 -3.92 -5.43 11.84
CA THR A 369 -4.29 -4.19 11.18
C THR A 369 -5.62 -4.35 10.47
N ILE A 370 -6.29 -3.22 10.28
CA ILE A 370 -7.52 -3.11 9.51
C ILE A 370 -7.25 -2.22 8.30
N SER A 371 -7.88 -2.54 7.19
CA SER A 371 -7.91 -1.63 6.05
C SER A 371 -8.67 -0.35 6.36
N GLN A 372 -8.34 0.72 5.63
CA GLN A 372 -8.97 2.03 5.81
C GLN A 372 -10.49 1.97 5.59
N ASP A 373 -10.96 1.16 4.64
CA ASP A 373 -12.39 0.93 4.37
C ASP A 373 -13.09 0.03 5.43
N GLY A 374 -12.34 -0.51 6.39
CA GLY A 374 -12.87 -1.41 7.43
C GLY A 374 -13.31 -2.79 6.93
N HIS A 375 -13.07 -3.14 5.66
CA HIS A 375 -13.56 -4.39 5.07
C HIS A 375 -12.63 -5.59 5.27
N THR A 376 -11.34 -5.33 5.47
CA THR A 376 -10.31 -6.36 5.57
C THR A 376 -9.59 -6.26 6.90
N VAL A 377 -9.46 -7.40 7.57
CA VAL A 377 -8.61 -7.54 8.75
C VAL A 377 -7.43 -8.44 8.42
N VAL A 378 -6.22 -7.96 8.66
CA VAL A 378 -5.00 -8.73 8.46
C VAL A 378 -4.32 -8.91 9.81
N ALA A 379 -3.97 -10.13 10.15
CA ALA A 379 -3.26 -10.45 11.39
C ALA A 379 -2.18 -11.51 11.14
N ASN A 380 -1.16 -11.55 11.99
CA ASN A 380 -0.19 -12.64 11.98
C ASN A 380 -0.20 -13.48 13.26
N SER A 381 0.33 -14.70 13.14
CA SER A 381 0.68 -15.57 14.26
C SER A 381 1.96 -16.31 13.92
N ASN A 382 3.05 -16.00 14.60
CA ASN A 382 4.36 -16.58 14.36
C ASN A 382 4.75 -16.47 12.88
N ASP A 383 4.70 -17.56 12.11
CA ASP A 383 5.11 -17.67 10.70
C ASP A 383 3.96 -17.54 9.69
N THR A 384 2.74 -17.30 10.16
CA THR A 384 1.54 -17.33 9.31
C THR A 384 0.79 -15.99 9.34
N ILE A 385 0.43 -15.51 8.15
CA ILE A 385 -0.43 -14.35 7.91
C ILE A 385 -1.84 -14.86 7.66
N TYR A 386 -2.83 -14.14 8.21
CA TYR A 386 -4.25 -14.42 8.06
C TYR A 386 -4.94 -13.18 7.52
N LYS A 387 -5.76 -13.35 6.48
CA LYS A 387 -6.69 -12.31 6.00
C LYS A 387 -8.12 -12.74 6.30
N PHE A 388 -8.86 -11.88 6.98
CA PHE A 388 -10.27 -12.05 7.29
C PHE A 388 -11.08 -10.96 6.60
N ALA A 389 -12.27 -11.33 6.14
CA ALA A 389 -13.30 -10.35 5.83
C ALA A 389 -13.84 -9.73 7.14
N ARG A 390 -14.45 -8.54 7.06
CA ARG A 390 -15.07 -7.84 8.19
C ARG A 390 -16.03 -8.70 9.03
N ASN A 391 -16.69 -9.67 8.43
CA ASN A 391 -17.61 -10.59 9.11
C ASN A 391 -16.91 -11.74 9.86
N GLY A 392 -15.58 -11.82 9.81
CA GLY A 392 -14.78 -12.84 10.48
C GLY A 392 -14.48 -14.07 9.63
N ASN A 393 -14.97 -14.12 8.39
CA ASN A 393 -14.65 -15.21 7.47
C ASN A 393 -13.17 -15.13 7.11
N LEU A 394 -12.42 -16.20 7.42
CA LEU A 394 -11.05 -16.37 6.94
C LEU A 394 -11.08 -16.49 5.41
N GLN A 395 -10.46 -15.54 4.73
CA GLN A 395 -10.36 -15.53 3.26
C GLN A 395 -9.19 -16.41 2.82
N TRP A 396 -8.03 -16.23 3.43
CA TRP A 396 -6.85 -17.06 3.17
C TRP A 396 -5.83 -16.95 4.31
N LYS A 397 -4.87 -17.88 4.30
CA LYS A 397 -3.67 -17.84 5.14
C LYS A 397 -2.43 -18.04 4.27
N TYR A 398 -1.35 -17.34 4.59
CA TYR A 398 -0.08 -17.44 3.89
C TYR A 398 1.03 -17.72 4.91
N LYS A 399 1.80 -18.79 4.70
CA LYS A 399 2.87 -19.20 5.60
C LYS A 399 4.21 -18.80 5.01
N ILE A 400 5.05 -18.16 5.81
CA ILE A 400 6.44 -17.84 5.45
C ILE A 400 7.41 -18.74 6.22
N GLU A 401 8.67 -18.76 5.77
CA GLU A 401 9.77 -19.26 6.60
C GLU A 401 10.18 -18.14 7.56
N GLY A 402 10.11 -18.39 8.88
CA GLY A 402 10.54 -17.42 9.91
C GLY A 402 9.42 -16.82 10.76
N GLU A 403 9.81 -16.02 11.74
CA GLU A 403 8.87 -15.30 12.62
C GLU A 403 8.44 -13.98 11.98
N ILE A 404 7.14 -13.69 11.93
CA ILE A 404 6.61 -12.41 11.48
C ILE A 404 6.60 -11.44 12.65
N HIS A 405 7.25 -10.29 12.49
CA HIS A 405 7.25 -9.24 13.51
C HIS A 405 6.10 -8.26 13.33
N LYS A 406 5.86 -7.81 12.11
CA LYS A 406 4.85 -6.79 11.83
C LYS A 406 4.20 -7.05 10.47
N VAL A 407 2.90 -6.79 10.41
CA VAL A 407 2.13 -6.80 9.18
C VAL A 407 1.39 -5.48 9.07
N SER A 408 1.46 -4.87 7.89
CA SER A 408 0.65 -3.72 7.52
C SER A 408 -0.10 -4.04 6.22
N VAL A 409 -1.18 -3.31 5.98
CA VAL A 409 -1.97 -3.41 4.76
C VAL A 409 -1.99 -2.04 4.10
N THR A 410 -1.92 -1.99 2.78
CA THR A 410 -2.20 -0.75 2.07
C THR A 410 -3.66 -0.36 2.27
N PRO A 411 -4.00 0.93 2.30
CA PRO A 411 -5.37 1.34 2.60
C PRO A 411 -6.45 0.83 1.63
N ASP A 412 -6.09 0.57 0.37
CA ASP A 412 -6.93 -0.06 -0.65
C ASP A 412 -7.05 -1.59 -0.53
N CYS A 413 -6.44 -2.21 0.49
CA CYS A 413 -6.32 -3.66 0.69
C CYS A 413 -5.59 -4.43 -0.42
N SER A 414 -5.02 -3.76 -1.42
CA SER A 414 -4.45 -4.44 -2.57
C SER A 414 -3.13 -5.12 -2.25
N ARG A 415 -2.44 -4.67 -1.19
CA ARG A 415 -1.10 -5.13 -0.81
C ARG A 415 -0.99 -5.34 0.68
N ILE A 416 -0.38 -6.45 1.07
CA ILE A 416 -0.04 -6.74 2.46
C ILE A 416 1.47 -6.76 2.58
N VAL A 417 1.97 -5.83 3.38
CA VAL A 417 3.40 -5.60 3.61
C VAL A 417 3.79 -6.28 4.91
N VAL A 418 4.74 -7.20 4.81
CA VAL A 418 5.15 -8.04 5.94
C VAL A 418 6.61 -7.80 6.21
N VAL A 419 6.98 -7.71 7.49
CA VAL A 419 8.37 -7.80 7.92
C VAL A 419 8.56 -9.04 8.78
N SER A 420 9.42 -9.94 8.31
CA SER A 420 9.79 -11.19 8.99
C SER A 420 11.21 -11.16 9.53
N LYS A 421 11.50 -12.08 10.45
CA LYS A 421 12.82 -12.40 10.98
C LYS A 421 13.18 -13.84 10.61
N ASN A 422 14.17 -13.94 9.73
CA ASN A 422 15.16 -15.01 9.70
C ASN A 422 16.53 -14.38 9.99
N ASP A 423 17.64 -15.02 9.59
CA ASP A 423 18.96 -14.36 9.59
C ASP A 423 18.98 -13.05 8.77
N MET A 424 17.96 -12.82 7.92
CA MET A 424 17.68 -11.57 7.20
C MET A 424 16.22 -11.15 7.36
N ALA A 425 15.94 -9.84 7.23
CA ALA A 425 14.58 -9.35 7.10
C ALA A 425 14.05 -9.55 5.69
N TYR A 426 12.76 -9.78 5.53
CA TYR A 426 12.12 -9.76 4.23
C TYR A 426 10.99 -8.76 4.24
N LEU A 427 10.96 -7.93 3.21
CA LEU A 427 9.77 -7.21 2.81
C LEU A 427 8.99 -8.10 1.83
N LEU A 428 7.78 -8.52 2.20
CA LEU A 428 6.91 -9.29 1.30
C LEU A 428 5.70 -8.47 0.92
N CYS A 429 5.24 -8.63 -0.33
CA CYS A 429 3.96 -8.12 -0.79
C CYS A 429 3.07 -9.26 -1.26
N LEU A 430 1.95 -9.43 -0.58
CA LEU A 430 0.87 -10.32 -1.01
C LEU A 430 -0.24 -9.48 -1.66
N ASP A 431 -0.84 -9.99 -2.73
CA ASP A 431 -2.05 -9.42 -3.28
C ASP A 431 -3.29 -9.71 -2.40
N GLU A 432 -4.43 -9.16 -2.81
CA GLU A 432 -5.70 -9.36 -2.12
C GLU A 432 -6.11 -10.84 -1.98
N ASN A 433 -5.59 -11.73 -2.82
CA ASN A 433 -5.88 -13.16 -2.85
C ASN A 433 -4.82 -14.00 -2.10
N GLY A 434 -3.80 -13.35 -1.55
CA GLY A 434 -2.73 -14.01 -0.80
C GLY A 434 -1.62 -14.59 -1.67
N ASN A 435 -1.54 -14.19 -2.95
CA ASN A 435 -0.44 -14.58 -3.81
C ASN A 435 0.75 -13.66 -3.57
N LEU A 436 1.94 -14.26 -3.43
CA LEU A 436 3.19 -13.52 -3.35
C LEU A 436 3.47 -12.84 -4.70
N LYS A 437 3.55 -11.50 -4.70
CA LYS A 437 3.92 -10.72 -5.88
C LYS A 437 5.41 -10.50 -5.97
N TRP A 438 6.04 -10.21 -4.84
CA TRP A 438 7.48 -10.10 -4.71
C TRP A 438 7.87 -10.19 -3.24
N ASN A 439 9.14 -10.50 -3.02
CA ASN A 439 9.81 -10.29 -1.75
C ASN A 439 11.15 -9.57 -2.00
N THR A 440 11.69 -8.92 -0.98
CA THR A 440 13.00 -8.28 -1.05
C THR A 440 13.71 -8.50 0.28
N PRO A 441 14.89 -9.16 0.29
CA PRO A 441 15.68 -9.27 1.50
C PRO A 441 16.21 -7.89 1.88
N LEU A 442 16.12 -7.54 3.15
CA LEU A 442 16.83 -6.40 3.71
C LEU A 442 18.17 -6.90 4.23
N SER A 443 19.22 -6.13 3.96
CA SER A 443 20.52 -6.36 4.58
C SER A 443 20.42 -6.09 6.09
N HIS A 444 21.23 -6.81 6.87
CA HIS A 444 21.43 -6.68 8.34
C HIS A 444 20.51 -7.54 9.23
N ALA A 445 21.13 -8.16 10.25
CA ALA A 445 20.48 -8.99 11.26
C ALA A 445 19.63 -8.13 12.20
N ILE A 446 18.39 -8.55 12.49
CA ILE A 446 17.37 -7.69 13.10
C ILE A 446 17.16 -7.95 14.59
N ILE A 447 17.00 -6.86 15.34
CA ILE A 447 16.25 -6.82 16.59
C ILE A 447 15.06 -5.86 16.39
N THR A 448 13.86 -6.41 16.23
CA THR A 448 12.54 -5.74 16.13
C THR A 448 12.37 -4.64 15.05
N PRO A 449 11.90 -4.98 13.83
CA PRO A 449 11.67 -3.99 12.79
C PRO A 449 10.36 -3.22 12.99
N TYR A 450 10.40 -1.92 12.71
CA TYR A 450 9.23 -1.05 12.67
C TYR A 450 8.89 -0.70 11.22
N LEU A 451 7.60 -0.71 10.91
CA LEU A 451 7.05 -0.52 9.57
C LEU A 451 6.05 0.64 9.61
N ALA A 452 6.17 1.56 8.65
CA ALA A 452 5.17 2.57 8.36
C ALA A 452 4.88 2.60 6.85
N ILE A 453 3.64 2.91 6.48
CA ILE A 453 3.20 2.96 5.08
C ILE A 453 2.39 4.23 4.84
N THR A 454 2.55 4.84 3.67
CA THR A 454 1.75 6.02 3.29
C THR A 454 0.29 5.64 3.02
N ARG A 455 -0.60 6.64 3.02
CA ARG A 455 -2.04 6.43 2.83
C ARG A 455 -2.39 5.78 1.48
N HIS A 456 -1.58 6.00 0.45
CA HIS A 456 -1.82 5.41 -0.87
C HIS A 456 -0.95 4.18 -1.10
N GLY A 457 -0.23 3.70 -0.07
CA GLY A 457 0.75 2.64 -0.24
C GLY A 457 2.01 3.03 -1.00
N SER A 458 2.09 4.23 -1.58
CA SER A 458 3.20 4.66 -2.46
C SER A 458 4.59 4.58 -1.84
N LYS A 459 4.72 4.71 -0.51
CA LYS A 459 5.99 4.56 0.20
C LYS A 459 5.86 3.62 1.38
N ILE A 460 6.89 2.80 1.57
CA ILE A 460 7.09 1.93 2.73
C ILE A 460 8.35 2.38 3.44
N VAL A 461 8.25 2.65 4.74
CA VAL A 461 9.38 2.99 5.60
C VAL A 461 9.62 1.86 6.58
N ILE A 462 10.86 1.42 6.69
CA ILE A 462 11.27 0.33 7.58
C ILE A 462 12.46 0.77 8.41
N ALA A 463 12.41 0.53 9.71
CA ALA A 463 13.58 0.57 10.58
C ALA A 463 14.13 -0.83 10.78
N CYS A 464 15.42 -1.01 10.50
CA CYS A 464 16.16 -2.24 10.75
C CYS A 464 17.50 -1.90 11.42
N SER A 465 17.69 -2.34 12.66
CA SER A 465 18.89 -2.02 13.44
C SER A 465 19.09 -0.50 13.50
N ASN A 466 20.22 0.05 13.05
CA ASN A 466 20.47 1.49 12.97
C ASN A 466 20.23 2.08 11.56
N TYR A 467 19.42 1.44 10.72
CA TYR A 467 19.09 1.95 9.39
C TYR A 467 17.59 2.24 9.23
N VAL A 468 17.28 3.42 8.70
CA VAL A 468 16.00 3.73 8.08
C VAL A 468 16.10 3.38 6.60
N TYR A 469 15.20 2.54 6.11
CA TYR A 469 15.03 2.24 4.69
C TYR A 469 13.70 2.81 4.21
N VAL A 470 13.73 3.43 3.02
CA VAL A 470 12.52 3.85 2.34
C VAL A 470 12.45 3.21 0.98
N PHE A 471 11.29 2.63 0.71
CA PHE A 471 10.97 2.04 -0.55
C PHE A 471 9.81 2.78 -1.17
N GLU A 472 9.90 3.05 -2.46
CA GLU A 472 8.81 3.66 -3.22
C GLU A 472 8.34 2.73 -4.31
N ASP A 473 7.04 2.75 -4.51
CA ASP A 473 6.40 2.10 -5.63
C ASP A 473 6.69 2.91 -6.90
N LYS A 474 7.58 2.41 -7.75
CA LYS A 474 7.83 3.02 -9.06
C LYS A 474 7.01 2.26 -10.10
N LEU A 475 6.09 2.99 -10.74
CA LEU A 475 5.38 2.56 -11.94
C LEU A 475 6.39 2.24 -13.05
N THR A 476 6.74 0.97 -13.22
CA THR A 476 7.52 0.54 -14.39
C THR A 476 6.56 0.12 -15.50
N ASN A 477 6.39 1.00 -16.49
CA ASN A 477 5.73 0.70 -17.76
C ASN A 477 6.78 0.41 -18.86
N SER A 478 7.68 -0.57 -18.68
CA SER A 478 8.44 -1.16 -19.81
C SER A 478 9.45 -2.20 -19.34
N GLU A 479 9.62 -3.22 -20.18
CA GLU A 479 10.73 -4.19 -20.24
C GLU A 479 12.09 -3.53 -20.61
N GLU A 480 12.25 -2.21 -20.48
CA GLU A 480 13.49 -1.56 -20.91
C GLU A 480 14.54 -1.48 -19.80
N ASN A 481 15.62 -2.22 -20.04
CA ASN A 481 16.84 -2.36 -19.25
C ASN A 481 16.69 -3.13 -17.94
N LEU A 482 16.38 -4.43 -18.08
CA LEU A 482 16.78 -5.40 -17.07
C LEU A 482 18.29 -5.30 -16.80
N PRO A 483 18.71 -5.24 -15.53
CA PRO A 483 20.12 -5.14 -15.18
C PRO A 483 20.89 -6.36 -15.68
N GLN A 484 22.07 -6.14 -16.25
CA GLN A 484 23.13 -7.16 -16.23
C GLN A 484 23.38 -7.50 -14.75
N TYR A 485 23.07 -8.73 -14.35
CA TYR A 485 23.30 -9.18 -12.97
C TYR A 485 24.80 -9.38 -12.75
N THR A 486 25.45 -8.33 -12.24
CA THR A 486 26.82 -8.39 -11.73
C THR A 486 26.75 -8.78 -10.26
N ILE A 487 27.20 -9.99 -9.92
CA ILE A 487 27.34 -10.40 -8.52
C ILE A 487 28.69 -9.86 -8.03
N GLU A 488 28.66 -8.74 -7.32
CA GLU A 488 29.80 -8.25 -6.56
C GLU A 488 29.79 -8.92 -5.18
N SER A 489 30.86 -9.64 -4.83
CA SER A 489 31.06 -10.15 -3.47
C SER A 489 32.19 -9.39 -2.80
N ALA A 490 31.90 -8.70 -1.70
CA ALA A 490 32.90 -8.06 -0.86
C ALA A 490 33.31 -9.01 0.27
N VAL A 491 34.60 -9.29 0.42
CA VAL A 491 35.14 -10.06 1.55
C VAL A 491 35.36 -9.10 2.72
N HIS A 492 34.53 -9.19 3.77
CA HIS A 492 34.58 -8.25 4.90
C HIS A 492 35.51 -8.64 6.07
N ARG A 493 36.47 -9.55 5.86
CA ARG A 493 37.58 -9.74 6.82
C ARG A 493 38.92 -9.88 6.08
N PRO A 494 39.80 -8.85 6.12
CA PRO A 494 41.11 -8.93 5.50
C PRO A 494 42.03 -9.90 6.26
N PRO A 495 42.95 -10.59 5.57
CA PRO A 495 43.98 -11.39 6.21
C PRO A 495 44.93 -10.50 7.03
N SER A 496 45.47 -11.02 8.13
CA SER A 496 46.41 -10.31 9.01
C SER A 496 47.81 -10.11 8.38
N SER A 497 48.07 -10.68 7.20
CA SER A 497 49.33 -10.58 6.45
C SER A 497 49.14 -10.72 4.94
N VAL A 498 50.14 -10.28 4.15
CA VAL A 498 50.13 -10.39 2.68
C VAL A 498 50.17 -11.86 2.25
N ILE A 499 49.22 -12.27 1.40
CA ILE A 499 49.16 -13.63 0.86
C ILE A 499 49.71 -13.61 -0.56
N LYS A 500 50.85 -14.29 -0.77
CA LYS A 500 51.49 -14.38 -2.07
C LYS A 500 50.85 -15.45 -2.97
N GLY A 501 50.61 -15.04 -4.22
CA GLY A 501 50.06 -15.79 -5.34
C GLY A 501 48.81 -16.59 -5.00
N VAL A 502 47.68 -15.92 -5.18
CA VAL A 502 46.36 -16.47 -4.93
C VAL A 502 45.76 -16.99 -6.24
N PHE A 503 45.26 -18.22 -6.19
CA PHE A 503 44.55 -18.84 -7.29
C PHE A 503 43.10 -19.11 -6.91
N VAL A 504 42.21 -19.04 -7.89
CA VAL A 504 40.84 -19.53 -7.75
C VAL A 504 40.76 -20.90 -8.40
N LYS A 505 40.50 -21.93 -7.60
CA LYS A 505 40.06 -23.23 -8.11
C LYS A 505 38.54 -23.24 -8.16
N ARG A 506 37.99 -23.65 -9.31
CA ARG A 506 36.56 -23.67 -9.61
C ARG A 506 36.13 -25.11 -9.77
N ASP A 507 35.31 -25.59 -8.85
CA ASP A 507 34.64 -26.89 -8.96
C ASP A 507 33.12 -26.63 -9.01
N TYR A 508 32.43 -27.19 -9.99
CA TYR A 508 30.98 -27.03 -10.13
C TYR A 508 30.26 -28.37 -10.33
N VAL A 509 29.01 -28.42 -9.88
CA VAL A 509 28.10 -29.55 -10.12
C VAL A 509 26.76 -28.98 -10.60
N ILE A 510 26.34 -29.42 -11.78
CA ILE A 510 25.01 -29.12 -12.33
C ILE A 510 24.12 -30.34 -12.06
N LYS A 511 23.02 -30.15 -11.33
CA LYS A 511 21.97 -31.17 -11.15
C LYS A 511 20.60 -30.53 -11.36
N GLY A 512 20.06 -30.69 -12.57
CA GLY A 512 18.77 -30.12 -12.94
C GLY A 512 18.77 -28.59 -12.85
N LYS A 513 17.95 -28.03 -11.96
CA LYS A 513 17.81 -26.57 -11.71
C LYS A 513 18.87 -25.97 -10.78
N TYR A 514 19.71 -26.80 -10.18
CA TYR A 514 20.67 -26.39 -9.17
C TYR A 514 22.08 -26.31 -9.77
N LEU A 515 22.68 -25.12 -9.69
CA LEU A 515 24.11 -24.94 -9.91
C LEU A 515 24.77 -24.70 -8.56
N LYS A 516 25.64 -25.63 -8.16
CA LYS A 516 26.52 -25.42 -7.01
C LYS A 516 27.92 -25.20 -7.53
N PHE A 517 28.54 -24.09 -7.14
CA PHE A 517 29.96 -23.88 -7.38
C PHE A 517 30.71 -23.52 -6.10
N CYS A 518 31.87 -24.14 -5.95
CA CYS A 518 32.79 -23.90 -4.86
C CYS A 518 33.98 -23.12 -5.40
N ILE A 519 34.20 -21.93 -4.85
CA ILE A 519 35.37 -21.10 -5.10
C ILE A 519 36.34 -21.39 -3.97
N GLU A 520 37.43 -22.08 -4.27
CA GLU A 520 38.54 -22.22 -3.33
C GLU A 520 39.58 -21.14 -3.63
N VAL A 521 39.81 -20.27 -2.66
CA VAL A 521 40.92 -19.32 -2.68
C VAL A 521 42.11 -20.06 -2.10
N ILE A 522 43.10 -20.39 -2.92
CA ILE A 522 44.30 -21.14 -2.51
C ILE A 522 45.54 -20.26 -2.61
N ASN A 523 46.51 -20.47 -1.72
CA ASN A 523 47.81 -19.78 -1.78
C ASN A 523 48.79 -20.51 -2.72
N ASN A 524 49.97 -19.94 -2.93
CA ASN A 524 51.07 -20.53 -3.71
C ASN A 524 51.53 -21.93 -3.29
N THR A 525 51.19 -22.38 -2.07
CA THR A 525 51.47 -23.74 -1.58
C THR A 525 50.30 -24.71 -1.76
N SER A 526 49.28 -24.33 -2.54
CA SER A 526 48.04 -25.08 -2.76
C SER A 526 47.21 -25.33 -1.49
N LYS A 527 47.42 -24.54 -0.42
CA LYS A 527 46.57 -24.59 0.78
C LYS A 527 45.36 -23.68 0.59
N VAL A 528 44.19 -24.19 0.96
CA VAL A 528 42.93 -23.45 0.93
C VAL A 528 42.90 -22.42 2.06
N ILE A 529 42.71 -21.17 1.68
CA ILE A 529 42.65 -19.99 2.56
C ILE A 529 41.21 -19.75 2.98
N THR A 530 40.29 -19.77 2.01
CA THR A 530 38.85 -19.69 2.25
C THR A 530 38.10 -20.44 1.16
N LYS A 531 36.90 -20.90 1.49
CA LYS A 531 35.96 -21.48 0.53
C LYS A 531 34.68 -20.67 0.53
N VAL A 532 34.29 -20.22 -0.65
CA VAL A 532 32.98 -19.62 -0.86
C VAL A 532 32.13 -20.64 -1.59
N LYS A 533 31.01 -21.04 -0.98
CA LYS A 533 30.02 -21.88 -1.63
C LYS A 533 28.89 -21.00 -2.11
N ILE A 534 28.61 -21.10 -3.40
CA ILE A 534 27.52 -20.35 -4.01
C ILE A 534 26.57 -21.37 -4.60
N ASP A 535 25.35 -21.34 -4.08
CA ASP A 535 24.25 -22.15 -4.53
C ASP A 535 23.30 -21.24 -5.32
N VAL A 536 23.18 -21.50 -6.61
CA VAL A 536 22.30 -20.76 -7.53
C VAL A 536 21.19 -21.69 -8.00
N ILE A 537 19.96 -21.23 -7.83
CA ILE A 537 18.75 -21.94 -8.26
C ILE A 537 18.20 -21.23 -9.48
N PHE A 538 18.03 -21.96 -10.57
CA PHE A 538 17.45 -21.46 -11.81
C PHE A 538 16.01 -21.97 -12.01
N PRO A 539 15.14 -21.17 -12.63
CA PRO A 539 13.85 -21.62 -13.16
C PRO A 539 13.94 -22.87 -14.04
N SER A 540 12.83 -23.63 -14.09
CA SER A 540 12.73 -24.96 -14.74
C SER A 540 13.08 -25.00 -16.22
N ASN A 541 13.00 -23.86 -16.87
CA ASN A 541 12.98 -23.63 -18.30
C ASN A 541 14.29 -23.02 -18.84
N LEU A 542 15.28 -22.78 -17.97
CA LEU A 542 16.61 -22.31 -18.37
C LEU A 542 17.59 -23.48 -18.51
N LYS A 543 18.33 -23.52 -19.62
CA LYS A 543 19.42 -24.46 -19.85
C LYS A 543 20.74 -23.70 -19.91
N LEU A 544 21.62 -23.98 -18.95
CA LEU A 544 22.95 -23.39 -18.89
C LEU A 544 23.86 -24.04 -19.93
N LYS A 545 24.70 -23.22 -20.58
CA LYS A 545 25.83 -23.72 -21.35
C LYS A 545 26.92 -24.13 -20.35
N GLU A 546 27.56 -25.29 -20.53
CA GLU A 546 28.61 -25.74 -19.61
C GLU A 546 29.73 -24.70 -19.53
N PRO A 547 30.05 -24.17 -18.34
CA PRO A 547 31.13 -23.20 -18.21
C PRO A 547 32.48 -23.87 -18.44
N GLN A 548 33.37 -23.21 -19.20
CA GLN A 548 34.74 -23.69 -19.36
C GLN A 548 35.52 -23.50 -18.06
N ASN A 549 36.13 -24.58 -17.56
CA ASN A 549 37.03 -24.52 -16.42
C ASN A 549 38.24 -23.63 -16.74
N SER A 550 38.33 -22.48 -16.09
CA SER A 550 39.49 -21.60 -16.18
C SER A 550 40.10 -21.35 -14.81
N LYS A 551 41.41 -21.56 -14.70
CA LYS A 551 42.20 -21.06 -13.57
C LYS A 551 42.44 -19.57 -13.80
N GLN A 552 41.95 -18.73 -12.91
CA GLN A 552 42.24 -17.30 -12.93
C GLN A 552 43.31 -16.99 -11.87
N VAL A 553 44.39 -16.33 -12.30
CA VAL A 553 45.48 -15.86 -11.42
C VAL A 553 45.11 -14.46 -10.93
N LEU A 554 45.05 -14.26 -9.62
CA LEU A 554 44.62 -12.99 -9.02
C LEU A 554 45.76 -12.13 -8.46
N GLY A 555 47.00 -12.63 -8.46
CA GLY A 555 48.17 -11.92 -7.91
C GLY A 555 48.29 -12.04 -6.38
N ASP A 556 49.05 -11.12 -5.77
CA ASP A 556 49.25 -11.04 -4.33
C ASP A 556 48.12 -10.24 -3.67
N ILE A 557 47.56 -10.72 -2.56
CA ILE A 557 46.50 -10.02 -1.80
C ILE A 557 47.11 -9.34 -0.59
N HIS A 558 46.97 -8.01 -0.52
CA HIS A 558 47.44 -7.18 0.59
C HIS A 558 46.37 -7.04 1.69
N PRO A 559 46.79 -6.81 2.95
CA PRO A 559 45.88 -6.42 4.02
C PRO A 559 45.06 -5.18 3.61
N ASN A 560 43.74 -5.23 3.79
CA ASN A 560 42.75 -4.21 3.41
C ASN A 560 42.36 -4.13 1.92
N SER A 561 42.80 -5.07 1.07
CA SER A 561 42.31 -5.17 -0.30
C SER A 561 41.03 -6.02 -0.38
N SER A 562 39.99 -5.50 -1.01
CA SER A 562 38.78 -6.26 -1.39
C SER A 562 39.02 -7.02 -2.70
N LEU A 563 38.73 -8.31 -2.71
CA LEU A 563 38.81 -9.15 -3.90
C LEU A 563 37.43 -9.28 -4.53
N ASN A 564 37.25 -8.70 -5.72
CA ASN A 564 36.01 -8.81 -6.49
C ASN A 564 36.15 -9.94 -7.52
N ILE A 565 35.30 -10.96 -7.42
CA ILE A 565 35.22 -12.05 -8.41
C ILE A 565 33.94 -11.85 -9.22
N ILE A 566 34.09 -11.50 -10.50
CA ILE A 566 32.98 -11.33 -11.43
C ILE A 566 32.70 -12.65 -12.15
N TYR A 567 31.44 -13.11 -12.13
CA TYR A 567 30.97 -14.24 -12.92
C TYR A 567 29.94 -13.80 -13.95
N ILE A 568 30.10 -14.29 -15.18
CA ILE A 568 29.20 -14.06 -16.30
C ILE A 568 28.63 -15.42 -16.70
N PHE A 569 27.30 -15.55 -16.75
CA PHE A 569 26.61 -16.78 -17.17
C PHE A 569 26.22 -16.69 -18.64
N GLU A 570 26.51 -17.75 -19.41
CA GLU A 570 26.02 -17.91 -20.79
C GLU A 570 24.92 -18.99 -20.84
N PHE A 571 23.81 -18.69 -21.50
CA PHE A 571 22.69 -19.62 -21.69
C PHE A 571 22.70 -20.22 -23.09
N SER A 572 22.22 -21.46 -23.25
CA SER A 572 22.15 -22.12 -24.56
C SER A 572 21.10 -21.46 -25.48
N GLU A 573 21.34 -21.51 -26.80
CA GLU A 573 20.37 -21.05 -27.80
C GLU A 573 19.03 -21.81 -27.66
N GLY A 574 17.92 -21.07 -27.67
CA GLY A 574 16.57 -21.61 -27.47
C GLY A 574 16.03 -21.52 -26.02
N SER A 575 16.78 -20.95 -25.08
CA SER A 575 16.27 -20.63 -23.73
C SER A 575 15.28 -19.47 -23.81
N ASN A 576 14.10 -19.59 -23.20
CA ASN A 576 13.11 -18.51 -23.20
C ASN A 576 13.59 -17.38 -22.26
N ARG A 577 14.09 -16.28 -22.84
CA ARG A 577 14.77 -15.22 -22.08
C ARG A 577 13.84 -14.45 -21.15
N ASP A 578 12.54 -14.46 -21.43
CA ASP A 578 11.50 -13.83 -20.60
C ASP A 578 11.36 -14.51 -19.22
N SER A 579 11.89 -15.73 -19.04
CA SER A 579 11.85 -16.48 -17.78
C SER A 579 13.03 -16.24 -16.83
N VAL A 580 14.00 -15.42 -17.24
CA VAL A 580 15.12 -15.01 -16.35
C VAL A 580 14.67 -13.96 -15.33
N GLU A 581 13.59 -13.22 -15.62
CA GLU A 581 12.98 -12.25 -14.70
C GLU A 581 12.33 -12.91 -13.47
N GLU A 582 11.94 -14.19 -13.58
CA GLU A 582 11.36 -14.96 -12.48
C GLU A 582 12.46 -15.71 -11.71
N GLY A 583 13.05 -15.09 -10.70
CA GLY A 583 13.60 -15.83 -9.54
C GLY A 583 14.86 -16.67 -9.77
N ILE A 584 15.98 -16.03 -10.10
CA ILE A 584 17.30 -16.61 -9.77
C ILE A 584 17.55 -16.37 -8.28
N GLU A 585 17.44 -17.42 -7.46
CA GLU A 585 17.87 -17.36 -6.06
C GLU A 585 19.37 -17.65 -5.98
N VAL A 586 20.12 -16.67 -5.46
CA VAL A 586 21.54 -16.83 -5.15
C VAL A 586 21.70 -16.86 -3.64
N SER A 587 22.14 -17.98 -3.12
CA SER A 587 22.54 -18.10 -1.72
C SER A 587 24.06 -18.22 -1.64
N ILE A 588 24.69 -17.27 -0.94
CA ILE A 588 26.13 -17.27 -0.71
C ILE A 588 26.35 -17.73 0.72
N ASN A 589 26.86 -18.95 0.87
CA ASN A 589 27.20 -19.51 2.17
C ASN A 589 28.72 -19.43 2.36
N TYR A 590 29.14 -18.55 3.28
CA TYR A 590 30.53 -18.46 3.71
C TYR A 590 30.85 -19.62 4.66
N CYS A 591 31.84 -20.43 4.32
CA CYS A 591 32.46 -21.31 5.30
C CYS A 591 33.47 -20.48 6.13
N GLU A 592 33.53 -20.70 7.45
CA GLU A 592 34.46 -20.02 8.35
C GLU A 592 35.88 -19.91 7.77
N PRO A 593 36.61 -18.79 8.01
CA PRO A 593 38.02 -18.74 7.68
C PRO A 593 38.73 -19.88 8.41
N ILE A 594 39.45 -20.73 7.69
CA ILE A 594 40.33 -21.71 8.33
C ILE A 594 41.42 -20.90 9.01
N ILE A 595 41.34 -20.78 10.33
CA ILE A 595 42.41 -20.22 11.14
C ILE A 595 43.63 -21.10 10.87
N LEU A 596 44.56 -20.60 10.06
CA LEU A 596 45.90 -21.17 9.97
C LEU A 596 46.49 -21.04 11.36
N GLY A 597 46.53 -22.16 12.08
CA GLY A 597 46.88 -22.21 13.49
C GLY A 597 48.16 -21.44 13.80
N ARG A 598 48.19 -20.88 15.01
CA ARG A 598 49.43 -20.45 15.66
C ARG A 598 50.48 -21.55 15.47
N SER A 599 51.58 -21.27 14.78
CA SER A 599 52.81 -21.99 15.09
C SER A 599 53.37 -21.35 16.35
N GLU A 600 53.22 -22.04 17.47
CA GLU A 600 54.14 -21.91 18.59
C GLU A 600 55.57 -22.04 18.06
N THR A 601 56.39 -21.00 18.22
CA THR A 601 57.66 -21.05 18.97
C THR A 601 58.32 -19.66 18.95
N ALA A 602 58.59 -19.17 20.17
CA ALA A 602 59.51 -18.12 20.64
C ALA A 602 59.43 -16.72 20.00
#